data_AF-A0A3D2ILN6-F1
#
_entry.id   AF-A0A3D2ILN6-F1
#
_cell.length_a   1.000
_cell.length_b   1.000
_cell.length_c   1.000
_cell.angle_alpha   90.00
_cell.angle_beta   90.00
_cell.angle_gamma   90.00
#
_symmetry.space_group_name_H-M   'P 1'
#
loop_
_entity.id
_entity.type
_entity.pdbx_description
1 polymer ?
#
loop_
_entity_poly.entity_id
_entity_poly.type
_entity_poly.pdbx_seq_one_letter_code
_entity_poly.pdbx_strand_id
1 'polypeptide(L)'
;MRLLASSFLLFFVSFDVFAQEPISFSSDELQEISQRYAGSSLNWPVVVNLADHDISNNTFTLSRAALLKLRSLTNTTLIYEDQQKRVNELISEGATVFAKNQLNDANQLFKEYLNQVRNGNLENVLTVSEQLKPSVDALERTLNQNRLVSVQAQLTAKGGDVDKRLGLLASWTEAFVGDLFEESHGVRTREESYATLAFTDGSNIIVNPNTTAIIRKSRIDKLDKSADAEITLVEGGLLSKLSAAGKERSKYVLNANRLLPA
;
A
#
# COMPACT_ATOMS: atom_id res chain seq x y z
N MET A 1 27.92 -53.05 40.82
CA MET A 1 26.64 -52.30 40.73
C MET A 1 26.77 -50.99 41.47
N ARG A 2 26.91 -49.87 40.75
CA ARG A 2 26.65 -48.52 41.27
C ARG A 2 25.88 -47.78 40.18
N LEU A 3 24.66 -47.36 40.51
CA LEU A 3 23.79 -46.60 39.62
C LEU A 3 24.41 -45.22 39.36
N LEU A 4 24.56 -44.85 38.09
CA LEU A 4 24.78 -43.48 37.64
C LEU A 4 23.42 -42.80 37.59
N ALA A 5 23.16 -41.88 38.53
CA ALA A 5 22.03 -40.97 38.48
C ALA A 5 22.38 -39.79 37.57
N SER A 6 21.54 -39.57 36.55
CA SER A 6 21.53 -38.39 35.70
C SER A 6 21.39 -37.09 36.49
N SER A 7 22.10 -36.05 36.07
CA SER A 7 21.69 -34.65 36.30
C SER A 7 21.80 -33.93 34.97
N PHE A 8 20.65 -33.79 34.31
CA PHE A 8 20.49 -33.00 33.10
C PHE A 8 20.41 -31.54 33.55
N LEU A 9 21.46 -30.78 33.30
CA LEU A 9 21.54 -29.37 33.63
C LEU A 9 20.70 -28.61 32.60
N LEU A 10 19.46 -28.27 32.96
CA LEU A 10 18.61 -27.35 32.22
C LEU A 10 19.25 -25.95 32.25
N PHE A 11 19.91 -25.59 31.15
CA PHE A 11 20.31 -24.21 30.87
C PHE A 11 19.03 -23.38 30.68
N PHE A 12 18.58 -22.71 31.74
CA PHE A 12 17.65 -21.60 31.60
C PHE A 12 18.38 -20.49 30.88
N VAL A 13 18.05 -20.27 29.60
CA VAL A 13 18.41 -19.05 28.89
C VAL A 13 17.55 -17.95 29.49
N SER A 14 18.09 -17.27 30.49
CA SER A 14 17.53 -16.01 30.98
C SER A 14 17.58 -15.02 29.82
N PHE A 15 16.42 -14.68 29.25
CA PHE A 15 16.31 -13.47 28.45
C PHE A 15 16.48 -12.29 29.41
N ASP A 16 17.72 -11.80 29.52
CA ASP A 16 17.98 -10.53 30.21
C ASP A 16 17.19 -9.43 29.48
N VAL A 17 16.08 -9.03 30.10
CA VAL A 17 15.47 -7.74 29.84
C VAL A 17 16.51 -6.72 30.28
N PHE A 18 17.38 -6.27 29.37
CA PHE A 18 18.38 -5.23 29.63
C PHE A 18 17.70 -4.02 30.25
N ALA A 19 17.80 -3.91 31.57
CA ALA A 19 17.45 -2.74 32.33
C ALA A 19 18.48 -1.65 31.97
N GLN A 20 18.08 -0.66 31.19
CA GLN A 20 18.94 0.51 30.99
C GLN A 20 19.02 1.27 32.32
N GLU A 21 20.23 1.41 32.84
CA GLU A 21 20.55 2.26 33.98
C GLU A 21 20.20 3.73 33.67
N PRO A 22 19.88 4.55 34.70
CA PRO A 22 19.76 5.98 34.53
C PRO A 22 21.02 6.56 33.87
N ILE A 23 20.83 7.57 33.01
CA ILE A 23 21.94 8.25 32.35
C ILE A 23 21.95 9.71 32.73
N SER A 24 23.13 10.23 33.03
CA SER A 24 23.36 11.66 33.28
C SER A 24 24.24 12.22 32.18
N PHE A 25 23.92 13.43 31.74
CA PHE A 25 24.60 14.11 30.63
C PHE A 25 24.48 15.62 30.79
N SER A 26 25.41 16.35 30.19
CA SER A 26 25.44 17.81 30.15
C SER A 26 24.59 18.37 29.00
N SER A 27 24.31 19.68 29.01
CA SER A 27 23.58 20.35 27.92
C SER A 27 24.20 20.15 26.54
N ASP A 28 25.53 20.01 26.49
CA ASP A 28 26.31 19.98 25.27
C ASP A 28 26.15 18.64 24.53
N GLU A 29 25.78 17.59 25.28
CA GLU A 29 25.53 16.23 24.79
C GLU A 29 24.06 16.02 24.38
N LEU A 30 23.19 17.02 24.59
CA LEU A 30 21.74 16.87 24.46
C LEU A 30 21.31 16.41 23.05
N GLN A 31 21.96 16.90 21.99
CA GLN A 31 21.64 16.50 20.61
C GLN A 31 22.00 15.03 20.36
N GLU A 32 23.15 14.57 20.87
CA GLU A 32 23.59 13.17 20.76
C GLU A 32 22.67 12.24 21.55
N ILE A 33 22.33 12.62 22.79
CA ILE A 33 21.41 11.87 23.64
C ILE A 33 20.02 11.77 22.98
N SER A 34 19.54 12.85 22.38
CA SER A 34 18.26 12.87 21.66
C SER A 34 18.28 11.97 20.43
N GLN A 35 19.35 12.01 19.64
CA GLN A 35 19.51 11.10 18.52
C GLN A 35 19.51 9.64 18.98
N ARG A 36 20.27 9.32 20.04
CA ARG A 36 20.48 7.96 20.52
C ARG A 36 19.25 7.35 21.18
N TYR A 37 18.53 8.12 22.00
CA TYR A 37 17.46 7.59 22.83
C TYR A 37 16.06 8.00 22.37
N ALA A 38 15.92 9.10 21.62
CA ALA A 38 14.66 9.60 21.10
C ALA A 38 14.53 9.45 19.57
N GLY A 39 15.56 8.93 18.89
CA GLY A 39 15.55 8.63 17.44
C GLY A 39 15.88 9.80 16.52
N SER A 40 15.89 11.04 17.02
CA SER A 40 16.27 12.23 16.26
C SER A 40 16.86 13.29 17.18
N SER A 41 17.89 13.98 16.70
CA SER A 41 18.45 15.14 17.40
C SER A 41 17.40 16.25 17.63
N LEU A 42 16.39 16.35 16.74
CA LEU A 42 15.29 17.32 16.86
C LEU A 42 14.33 17.03 18.02
N ASN A 43 14.37 15.82 18.59
CA ASN A 43 13.50 15.42 19.70
C ASN A 43 13.99 15.90 21.07
N TRP A 44 15.07 16.69 21.11
CA TRP A 44 15.63 17.23 22.34
C TRP A 44 14.65 17.93 23.28
N PRO A 45 13.59 18.65 22.82
CA PRO A 45 12.66 19.27 23.76
C PRO A 45 11.89 18.23 24.57
N VAL A 46 11.61 17.07 23.98
CA VAL A 46 10.95 15.95 24.69
C VAL A 46 11.92 15.30 25.68
N VAL A 47 13.19 15.16 25.31
CA VAL A 47 14.23 14.64 26.21
C VAL A 47 14.40 15.52 27.43
N VAL A 48 14.48 16.85 27.24
CA VAL A 48 14.57 17.82 28.34
C VAL A 48 13.34 17.74 29.23
N ASN A 49 12.14 17.64 28.66
CA ASN A 49 10.89 17.56 29.43
C ASN A 49 10.82 16.30 30.33
N LEU A 50 11.40 15.19 29.89
CA LEU A 50 11.41 13.92 30.61
C LEU A 50 12.58 13.75 31.58
N ALA A 51 13.60 14.59 31.48
CA ALA A 51 14.79 14.51 32.32
C ALA A 51 14.64 15.35 33.59
N ASP A 52 15.23 14.87 34.68
CA ASP A 52 15.46 15.69 35.86
C ASP A 52 16.65 16.62 35.59
N HIS A 53 16.49 17.93 35.83
CA HIS A 53 17.53 18.92 35.58
C HIS A 53 18.16 19.40 36.90
N ASP A 54 19.45 19.11 37.08
CA ASP A 54 20.28 19.76 38.08
C ASP A 54 20.82 21.07 37.51
N ILE A 55 20.17 22.16 37.90
CA ILE A 55 20.50 23.53 37.49
C ILE A 55 21.91 23.94 37.95
N SER A 56 22.37 23.44 39.11
CA SER A 56 23.65 23.88 39.69
C SER A 56 24.84 23.39 38.89
N ASN A 57 24.74 22.16 38.39
CA ASN A 57 25.78 21.54 37.55
C ASN A 57 25.45 21.59 36.06
N ASN A 58 24.27 22.12 35.69
CA ASN A 58 23.72 22.10 34.35
C ASN A 58 23.74 20.69 33.72
N THR A 59 23.30 19.70 34.50
CA THR A 59 23.25 18.29 34.09
C THR A 59 21.81 17.79 34.09
N PHE A 60 21.52 16.92 33.13
CA PHE A 60 20.23 16.26 32.97
C PHE A 60 20.39 14.79 33.35
N THR A 61 19.39 14.23 34.01
CA THR A 61 19.34 12.80 34.33
C THR A 61 18.05 12.20 33.80
N LEU A 62 18.18 11.19 32.93
CA LEU A 62 17.05 10.40 32.45
C LEU A 62 16.92 9.15 33.31
N SER A 63 15.79 9.02 33.99
CA SER A 63 15.43 7.80 34.70
C SER A 63 15.18 6.63 33.73
N ARG A 64 15.20 5.40 34.26
CA ARG A 64 14.82 4.21 33.50
C ARG A 64 13.42 4.31 32.88
N ALA A 65 12.47 4.92 33.60
CA ALA A 65 11.10 5.13 33.09
C ALA A 65 11.07 6.12 31.93
N ALA A 66 11.86 7.19 32.00
CA ALA A 66 12.01 8.14 30.90
C ALA A 66 12.64 7.48 29.66
N LEU A 67 13.68 6.65 29.85
CA LEU A 67 14.29 5.90 28.75
C LEU A 67 13.31 4.94 28.06
N LEU A 68 12.44 4.27 28.79
CA LEU A 68 11.38 3.43 28.21
C LEU A 68 10.39 4.26 27.38
N LYS A 69 9.99 5.42 27.88
CA LYS A 69 9.12 6.37 27.16
C LYS A 69 9.77 6.89 25.87
N LEU A 70 11.06 7.21 25.91
CA LEU A 70 11.81 7.68 24.74
C LEU A 70 11.95 6.62 23.64
N ARG A 71 11.98 5.32 23.98
CA ARG A 71 11.93 4.25 22.97
C ARG A 71 10.64 4.29 22.14
N SER A 72 9.51 4.60 22.77
CA SER A 72 8.25 4.78 22.03
C SER A 72 8.36 5.95 21.05
N LEU A 73 9.01 7.05 21.45
CA LEU A 73 9.26 8.20 20.58
C LEU A 73 10.19 7.85 19.41
N THR A 74 11.20 7.00 19.61
CA THR A 74 12.04 6.50 18.51
C THR A 74 11.20 5.79 17.45
N ASN A 75 10.34 4.85 17.86
CA ASN A 75 9.47 4.12 16.93
C ASN A 75 8.54 5.06 16.16
N THR A 76 7.95 6.01 16.87
CA THR A 76 7.07 7.02 16.29
C THR A 76 7.82 7.96 15.32
N THR A 77 9.09 8.28 15.58
CA THR A 77 9.92 9.08 14.67
C THR A 77 10.18 8.33 13.36
N LEU A 78 10.45 7.03 13.42
CA LEU A 78 10.60 6.20 12.22
C LEU A 78 9.30 6.16 11.40
N ILE A 79 8.15 6.03 12.06
CA ILE A 79 6.84 6.09 11.38
C ILE A 79 6.65 7.44 10.68
N TYR A 80 6.98 8.55 11.36
CA TYR A 80 6.91 9.88 10.78
C TYR A 80 7.75 10.01 9.51
N GLU A 81 9.01 9.59 9.56
CA GLU A 81 9.95 9.67 8.42
C GLU A 81 9.49 8.79 7.25
N ASP A 82 9.06 7.55 7.53
CA ASP A 82 8.53 6.63 6.51
C ASP A 82 7.28 7.20 5.84
N GLN A 83 6.35 7.74 6.63
CA GLN A 83 5.13 8.36 6.10
C GLN A 83 5.44 9.63 5.29
N GLN A 84 6.41 10.46 5.70
CA GLN A 84 6.84 11.61 4.91
C GLN A 84 7.38 11.19 3.53
N LYS A 85 8.23 10.16 3.51
CA LYS A 85 8.78 9.62 2.26
C LYS A 85 7.65 9.14 1.35
N ARG A 86 6.71 8.34 1.90
CA ARG A 86 5.56 7.82 1.15
C ARG A 86 4.66 8.93 0.62
N VAL A 87 4.44 10.01 1.37
CA VAL A 87 3.68 11.18 0.86
C VAL A 87 4.39 11.85 -0.31
N ASN A 88 5.73 11.97 -0.28
CA ASN A 88 6.48 12.53 -1.41
C ASN A 88 6.39 11.64 -2.66
N GLU A 89 6.41 10.31 -2.49
CA GLU A 89 6.15 9.36 -3.58
C GLU A 89 4.74 9.55 -4.15
N LEU A 90 3.71 9.63 -3.29
CA LEU A 90 2.32 9.86 -3.72
C LEU A 90 2.13 11.23 -4.42
N ILE A 91 2.87 12.26 -4.02
CA ILE A 91 2.91 13.56 -4.72
C ILE A 91 3.44 13.38 -6.14
N SER A 92 4.53 12.63 -6.32
CA SER A 92 5.09 12.33 -7.65
C SER A 92 4.11 11.51 -8.51
N GLU A 93 3.24 10.74 -7.87
CA GLU A 93 2.14 9.98 -8.48
C GLU A 93 0.85 10.80 -8.69
N GLY A 94 0.87 12.11 -8.46
CA GLY A 94 -0.24 13.01 -8.79
C GLY A 94 -1.24 13.27 -7.66
N ALA A 95 -0.90 12.97 -6.40
CA ALA A 95 -1.75 13.27 -5.24
C ALA A 95 -2.21 14.75 -5.14
N THR A 96 -1.40 15.69 -5.63
CA THR A 96 -1.73 17.13 -5.64
C THR A 96 -2.96 17.46 -6.49
N VAL A 97 -3.27 16.62 -7.48
CA VAL A 97 -4.41 16.76 -8.37
C VAL A 97 -5.54 15.81 -7.95
N PHE A 98 -5.21 14.54 -7.76
CA PHE A 98 -6.22 13.48 -7.60
C PHE A 98 -6.66 13.25 -6.15
N ALA A 99 -5.93 13.75 -5.14
CA ALA A 99 -6.26 13.53 -3.73
C ALA A 99 -5.89 14.73 -2.84
N LYS A 100 -6.12 15.94 -3.36
CA LYS A 100 -5.69 17.21 -2.74
C LYS A 100 -6.13 17.37 -1.28
N ASN A 101 -7.35 16.98 -0.94
CA ASN A 101 -7.88 17.14 0.42
C ASN A 101 -7.15 16.22 1.39
N GLN A 102 -7.04 14.93 1.07
CA GLN A 102 -6.31 13.96 1.88
C GLN A 102 -4.82 14.31 2.02
N LEU A 103 -4.23 14.90 0.97
CA LEU A 103 -2.85 15.38 1.02
C LEU A 103 -2.69 16.53 2.03
N ASN A 104 -3.67 17.44 2.07
CA ASN A 104 -3.68 18.52 3.07
C ASN A 104 -3.85 17.97 4.48
N ASP A 105 -4.73 16.99 4.67
CA ASP A 105 -4.96 16.35 5.97
C ASP A 105 -3.67 15.69 6.51
N ALA A 106 -2.97 14.91 5.68
CA ALA A 106 -1.70 14.29 6.04
C ALA A 106 -0.62 15.34 6.37
N ASN A 107 -0.52 16.40 5.55
CA ASN A 107 0.41 17.51 5.80
C ASN A 107 0.10 18.26 7.10
N GLN A 108 -1.18 18.39 7.46
CA GLN A 108 -1.57 18.99 8.72
C GLN A 108 -1.12 18.14 9.90
N LEU A 109 -1.26 16.81 9.83
CA LEU A 109 -0.76 15.91 10.86
C LEU A 109 0.77 15.96 11.01
N PHE A 110 1.53 16.05 9.92
CA PHE A 110 2.99 16.21 10.01
C PHE A 110 3.39 17.51 10.71
N LYS A 111 2.67 18.61 10.43
CA LYS A 111 2.89 19.89 11.12
C LYS A 111 2.57 19.79 12.59
N GLU A 112 1.45 19.16 12.93
CA GLU A 112 1.02 18.96 14.31
C GLU A 112 2.03 18.09 15.08
N TYR A 113 2.51 17.00 14.47
CA TYR A 113 3.54 16.15 15.05
C TYR A 113 4.79 16.96 15.45
N LEU A 114 5.34 17.73 14.50
CA LEU A 114 6.51 18.56 14.77
C LEU A 114 6.24 19.64 15.81
N ASN A 115 5.01 20.19 15.85
CA ASN A 115 4.61 21.15 16.87
C ASN A 115 4.63 20.50 18.27
N GLN A 116 4.08 19.29 18.41
CA GLN A 116 4.09 18.58 19.69
C GLN A 116 5.51 18.18 20.12
N VAL A 117 6.38 17.80 19.18
CA VAL A 117 7.82 17.56 19.46
C VAL A 117 8.48 18.83 19.99
N ARG A 118 8.27 19.99 19.36
CA ARG A 118 8.82 21.28 19.80
C ARG A 118 8.34 21.69 21.18
N ASN A 119 7.10 21.35 21.53
CA ASN A 119 6.51 21.62 22.83
C ASN A 119 6.93 20.61 23.92
N GLY A 120 7.72 19.58 23.57
CA GLY A 120 8.18 18.56 24.50
C GLY A 120 7.09 17.62 25.01
N ASN A 121 5.88 17.65 24.43
CA ASN A 121 4.74 16.88 24.92
C ASN A 121 4.71 15.48 24.31
N LEU A 122 5.37 14.52 24.98
CA LEU A 122 5.45 13.14 24.49
C LEU A 122 4.08 12.50 24.24
N GLU A 123 3.12 12.66 25.15
CA GLU A 123 1.81 11.99 25.05
C GLU A 123 1.04 12.44 23.80
N ASN A 124 1.08 13.74 23.50
CA ASN A 124 0.50 14.27 22.28
C ASN A 124 1.27 13.85 21.03
N VAL A 125 2.61 13.78 21.08
CA VAL A 125 3.42 13.27 19.96
C VAL A 125 3.00 11.84 19.60
N LEU A 126 2.85 10.97 20.60
CA LEU A 126 2.40 9.60 20.40
C LEU A 126 0.98 9.56 19.81
N THR A 127 0.06 10.34 20.37
CA THR A 127 -1.34 10.40 19.90
C THR A 127 -1.44 10.86 18.44
N VAL A 128 -0.70 11.91 18.04
CA VAL A 128 -0.70 12.39 16.65
C VAL A 128 -0.08 11.34 15.72
N SER A 129 0.97 10.64 16.19
CA SER A 129 1.65 9.65 15.37
C SER A 129 0.79 8.44 14.99
N GLU A 130 -0.14 8.05 15.86
CA GLU A 130 -1.11 6.98 15.59
C GLU A 130 -2.00 7.29 14.38
N GLN A 131 -2.20 8.57 14.05
CA GLN A 131 -3.03 9.02 12.93
C GLN A 131 -2.26 9.16 11.61
N LEU A 132 -0.93 9.24 11.64
CA LEU A 132 -0.11 9.48 10.44
C LEU A 132 -0.32 8.38 9.39
N LYS A 133 -0.11 7.12 9.77
CA LYS A 133 -0.25 6.01 8.83
C LYS A 133 -1.68 5.87 8.27
N PRO A 134 -2.76 5.88 9.09
CA PRO A 134 -4.13 5.86 8.58
C PRO A 134 -4.44 7.01 7.61
N SER A 135 -3.92 8.21 7.88
CA SER A 135 -4.11 9.37 7.01
C SER A 135 -3.41 9.19 5.65
N VAL A 136 -2.16 8.70 5.64
CA VAL A 136 -1.43 8.41 4.40
C VAL A 136 -2.03 7.23 3.63
N ASP A 137 -2.56 6.21 4.32
CA ASP A 137 -3.31 5.12 3.68
C ASP A 137 -4.60 5.62 3.03
N ALA A 138 -5.28 6.60 3.64
CA ALA A 138 -6.45 7.24 3.04
C ALA A 138 -6.07 8.07 1.81
N LEU A 139 -4.97 8.81 1.87
CA LEU A 139 -4.41 9.54 0.72
C LEU A 139 -4.15 8.62 -0.47
N GLU A 140 -3.41 7.53 -0.27
CA GLU A 140 -3.10 6.57 -1.34
C GLU A 140 -4.39 5.96 -1.91
N ARG A 141 -5.33 5.55 -1.05
CA ARG A 141 -6.59 4.97 -1.50
C ARG A 141 -7.37 5.95 -2.37
N THR A 142 -7.51 7.20 -1.94
CA THR A 142 -8.23 8.23 -2.71
C THR A 142 -7.50 8.57 -4.01
N LEU A 143 -6.17 8.67 -3.98
CA LEU A 143 -5.36 8.85 -5.19
C LEU A 143 -5.67 7.75 -6.20
N ASN A 144 -5.55 6.49 -5.79
CA ASN A 144 -5.77 5.33 -6.66
C ASN A 144 -7.20 5.27 -7.19
N GLN A 145 -8.20 5.58 -6.36
CA GLN A 145 -9.62 5.62 -6.77
C GLN A 145 -9.89 6.71 -7.81
N ASN A 146 -9.27 7.89 -7.66
CA ASN A 146 -9.54 9.03 -8.53
C ASN A 146 -8.73 9.00 -9.83
N ARG A 147 -7.50 8.49 -9.75
CA ARG A 147 -6.55 8.31 -10.87
C ARG A 147 -6.97 7.18 -11.79
N LEU A 148 -7.41 6.04 -11.24
CA LEU A 148 -7.80 4.87 -12.03
C LEU A 148 -9.29 4.92 -12.37
N VAL A 149 -9.61 4.89 -13.67
CA VAL A 149 -11.00 4.78 -14.15
C VAL A 149 -11.23 3.40 -14.72
N SER A 150 -12.30 2.74 -14.29
CA SER A 150 -12.74 1.49 -14.90
C SER A 150 -13.13 1.73 -16.36
N VAL A 151 -12.62 0.88 -17.24
CA VAL A 151 -12.87 0.95 -18.68
C VAL A 151 -13.83 -0.15 -19.09
N GLN A 152 -14.81 0.21 -19.92
CA GLN A 152 -15.68 -0.73 -20.60
C GLN A 152 -15.04 -1.17 -21.91
N ALA A 153 -15.05 -2.46 -22.19
CA ALA A 153 -14.80 -2.97 -23.53
C ALA A 153 -16.12 -2.99 -24.32
N GLN A 154 -16.06 -2.66 -25.61
CA GLN A 154 -17.23 -2.73 -26.50
C GLN A 154 -17.09 -3.88 -27.48
N LEU A 155 -18.15 -4.68 -27.66
CA LEU A 155 -18.22 -5.63 -28.75
C LEU A 155 -18.37 -4.89 -30.07
N THR A 156 -17.32 -4.87 -30.89
CA THR A 156 -17.26 -4.13 -32.15
C THR A 156 -17.54 -4.99 -33.37
N ALA A 157 -17.33 -6.30 -33.27
CA ALA A 157 -17.66 -7.26 -34.30
C ALA A 157 -17.98 -8.63 -33.69
N LYS A 158 -18.92 -9.36 -34.29
CA LYS A 158 -19.14 -10.78 -34.01
C LYS A 158 -19.42 -11.55 -35.30
N GLY A 159 -19.07 -12.83 -35.31
CA GLY A 159 -19.55 -13.81 -36.28
C GLY A 159 -20.13 -15.01 -35.54
N GLY A 160 -21.25 -15.55 -36.03
CA GLY A 160 -21.93 -16.69 -35.41
C GLY A 160 -22.57 -16.37 -34.05
N ASP A 161 -22.63 -17.40 -33.22
CA ASP A 161 -23.28 -17.39 -31.91
C ASP A 161 -22.30 -16.92 -30.83
N VAL A 162 -22.57 -15.72 -30.32
CA VAL A 162 -21.81 -15.10 -29.24
C VAL A 162 -22.77 -14.73 -28.12
N ASP A 163 -22.45 -15.21 -26.92
CA ASP A 163 -23.17 -14.90 -25.70
C ASP A 163 -22.35 -13.95 -24.82
N LYS A 164 -23.03 -13.11 -24.06
CA LYS A 164 -22.49 -12.28 -22.99
C LYS A 164 -23.06 -12.70 -21.64
N ARG A 165 -22.34 -12.35 -20.58
CA ARG A 165 -22.79 -12.48 -19.20
C ARG A 165 -22.41 -11.22 -18.43
N LEU A 166 -23.40 -10.52 -17.88
CA LEU A 166 -23.20 -9.26 -17.15
C LEU A 166 -23.03 -9.51 -15.64
N GLY A 167 -21.79 -9.82 -15.23
CA GLY A 167 -21.44 -10.15 -13.85
C GLY A 167 -21.34 -11.66 -13.60
N LEU A 168 -20.73 -12.05 -12.48
CA LEU A 168 -20.36 -13.47 -12.23
C LEU A 168 -21.56 -14.42 -12.10
N LEU A 169 -22.69 -13.91 -11.60
CA LEU A 169 -23.88 -14.69 -11.28
C LEU A 169 -25.01 -14.55 -12.31
N ALA A 170 -24.83 -13.70 -13.33
CA ALA A 170 -25.83 -13.53 -14.37
C ALA A 170 -25.91 -14.74 -15.30
N SER A 171 -27.06 -14.91 -15.94
CA SER A 171 -27.22 -15.88 -17.02
C SER A 171 -26.50 -15.43 -18.29
N TRP A 172 -26.09 -16.40 -19.10
CA TRP A 172 -25.62 -16.14 -20.45
C TRP A 172 -26.80 -15.75 -21.36
N THR A 173 -26.64 -14.67 -22.12
CA THR A 173 -27.62 -14.17 -23.09
C THR A 173 -26.91 -13.81 -24.39
N GLU A 174 -27.64 -13.70 -25.49
CA GLU A 174 -27.02 -13.31 -26.76
C GLU A 174 -26.35 -11.93 -26.66
N ALA A 175 -25.16 -11.82 -27.26
CA ALA A 175 -24.40 -10.60 -27.40
C ALA A 175 -24.66 -9.94 -28.76
N PHE A 176 -24.76 -8.61 -28.74
CA PHE A 176 -24.96 -7.74 -29.90
C PHE A 176 -23.79 -6.77 -30.05
N VAL A 177 -23.46 -6.44 -31.30
CA VAL A 177 -22.48 -5.38 -31.58
C VAL A 177 -22.96 -4.09 -30.92
N GLY A 178 -22.05 -3.42 -30.21
CA GLY A 178 -22.33 -2.25 -29.38
C GLY A 178 -22.41 -2.56 -27.88
N ASP A 179 -22.58 -3.83 -27.50
CA ASP A 179 -22.64 -4.24 -26.09
C ASP A 179 -21.37 -3.91 -25.33
N LEU A 180 -21.56 -3.50 -24.06
CA LEU A 180 -20.50 -3.06 -23.17
C LEU A 180 -20.17 -4.14 -22.13
N PHE A 181 -18.88 -4.34 -21.90
CA PHE A 181 -18.33 -5.33 -20.99
C PHE A 181 -17.49 -4.62 -19.93
N GLU A 182 -17.90 -4.76 -18.68
CA GLU A 182 -17.19 -4.24 -17.51
C GLU A 182 -16.40 -5.35 -16.82
N GLU A 183 -15.73 -4.98 -15.73
CA GLU A 183 -15.13 -5.94 -14.82
C GLU A 183 -16.15 -7.01 -14.41
N SER A 184 -15.72 -8.28 -14.39
CA SER A 184 -16.54 -9.47 -14.15
C SER A 184 -17.55 -9.86 -15.23
N HIS A 185 -17.63 -9.14 -16.35
CA HIS A 185 -18.44 -9.58 -17.49
C HIS A 185 -17.74 -10.72 -18.25
N GLY A 186 -18.54 -11.61 -18.81
CA GLY A 186 -18.09 -12.75 -19.60
C GLY A 186 -18.52 -12.64 -21.05
N VAL A 187 -17.69 -13.18 -21.95
CA VAL A 187 -18.00 -13.39 -23.37
C VAL A 187 -17.77 -14.87 -23.69
N ARG A 188 -18.68 -15.46 -24.46
CA ARG A 188 -18.62 -16.85 -24.89
C ARG A 188 -18.92 -16.95 -26.38
N THR A 189 -18.05 -17.60 -27.13
CA THR A 189 -18.20 -17.91 -28.56
C THR A 189 -18.42 -19.41 -28.74
N ARG A 190 -19.33 -19.79 -29.65
CA ARG A 190 -19.55 -21.20 -30.01
C ARG A 190 -18.62 -21.68 -31.12
N GLU A 191 -18.92 -22.84 -31.68
CA GLU A 191 -18.30 -23.37 -32.89
C GLU A 191 -18.46 -22.37 -34.05
N GLU A 192 -17.43 -22.23 -34.88
CA GLU A 192 -17.37 -21.29 -36.01
C GLU A 192 -17.69 -19.81 -35.68
N SER A 193 -17.63 -19.44 -34.40
CA SER A 193 -18.03 -18.11 -33.92
C SER A 193 -16.82 -17.30 -33.44
N TYR A 194 -16.85 -15.98 -33.57
CA TYR A 194 -15.79 -15.10 -33.06
C TYR A 194 -16.37 -13.80 -32.54
N ALA A 195 -15.62 -13.12 -31.66
CA ALA A 195 -15.99 -11.80 -31.14
C ALA A 195 -14.77 -10.89 -31.05
N THR A 196 -14.94 -9.60 -31.35
CA THR A 196 -13.89 -8.58 -31.21
C THR A 196 -14.32 -7.55 -30.17
N LEU A 197 -13.62 -7.53 -29.04
CA LEU A 197 -13.79 -6.55 -27.97
C LEU A 197 -12.77 -5.43 -28.14
N ALA A 198 -13.21 -4.18 -28.23
CA ALA A 198 -12.34 -3.00 -28.30
C ALA A 198 -12.35 -2.25 -26.96
N PHE A 199 -11.19 -1.78 -26.53
CA PHE A 199 -11.03 -0.98 -25.31
C PHE A 199 -10.82 0.49 -25.66
N THR A 200 -11.05 1.38 -24.70
CA THR A 200 -10.95 2.83 -24.91
C THR A 200 -9.52 3.33 -25.16
N ASP A 201 -8.50 2.52 -24.87
CA ASP A 201 -7.10 2.79 -25.19
C ASP A 201 -6.72 2.40 -26.65
N GLY A 202 -7.70 1.94 -27.43
CA GLY A 202 -7.55 1.52 -28.82
C GLY A 202 -7.02 0.09 -29.00
N SER A 203 -6.77 -0.65 -27.93
CA SER A 203 -6.47 -2.07 -28.03
C SER A 203 -7.72 -2.89 -28.35
N ASN A 204 -7.53 -4.11 -28.86
CA ASN A 204 -8.62 -5.04 -29.07
C ASN A 204 -8.23 -6.49 -28.78
N ILE A 205 -9.24 -7.28 -28.43
CA ILE A 205 -9.14 -8.70 -28.14
C ILE A 205 -10.12 -9.45 -29.02
N ILE A 206 -9.59 -10.42 -29.75
CA ILE A 206 -10.34 -11.35 -30.58
C ILE A 206 -10.52 -12.64 -29.79
N VAL A 207 -11.78 -12.98 -29.56
CA VAL A 207 -12.24 -14.21 -28.93
C VAL A 207 -12.47 -15.22 -30.05
N ASN A 208 -11.66 -16.27 -30.07
CA ASN A 208 -11.71 -17.31 -31.10
C ASN A 208 -12.93 -18.23 -30.89
N PRO A 209 -13.24 -19.15 -31.81
CA PRO A 209 -14.28 -20.15 -31.60
C PRO A 209 -14.09 -20.96 -30.32
N ASN A 210 -15.19 -21.52 -29.79
CA ASN A 210 -15.20 -22.38 -28.61
C ASN A 210 -14.48 -21.77 -27.39
N THR A 211 -14.69 -20.49 -27.15
CA THR A 211 -13.95 -19.74 -26.14
C THR A 211 -14.88 -19.10 -25.13
N THR A 212 -14.56 -19.27 -23.84
CA THR A 212 -15.18 -18.52 -22.75
C THR A 212 -14.12 -17.70 -22.04
N ALA A 213 -14.34 -16.38 -21.99
CA ALA A 213 -13.43 -15.44 -21.36
C ALA A 213 -14.17 -14.53 -20.37
N ILE A 214 -13.49 -14.11 -19.31
CA ILE A 214 -14.01 -13.20 -18.29
C ILE A 214 -13.05 -12.02 -18.14
N ILE A 215 -13.58 -10.80 -18.22
CA ILE A 215 -12.81 -9.58 -17.95
C ILE A 215 -12.60 -9.49 -16.43
N ARG A 216 -11.35 -9.48 -15.97
CA ARG A 216 -11.00 -9.41 -14.53
C ARG A 216 -10.60 -8.03 -14.06
N LYS A 217 -9.93 -7.28 -14.91
CA LYS A 217 -9.52 -5.90 -14.63
C LYS A 217 -9.54 -5.15 -15.95
N SER A 218 -10.10 -3.95 -15.96
CA SER A 218 -9.94 -3.04 -17.10
C SER A 218 -9.96 -1.62 -16.55
N ARG A 219 -8.80 -0.96 -16.53
CA ARG A 219 -8.64 0.38 -15.96
C ARG A 219 -7.73 1.24 -16.83
N ILE A 220 -7.98 2.54 -16.84
CA ILE A 220 -7.06 3.54 -17.37
C ILE A 220 -6.55 4.41 -16.23
N ASP A 221 -5.25 4.67 -16.27
CA ASP A 221 -4.60 5.66 -15.45
C ASP A 221 -4.71 7.04 -16.09
N LYS A 222 -5.37 7.97 -15.40
CA LYS A 222 -5.53 9.35 -15.91
C LYS A 222 -4.23 10.14 -15.96
N LEU A 223 -3.19 9.75 -15.22
CA LEU A 223 -1.96 10.53 -15.12
C LEU A 223 -1.11 10.39 -16.39
N ASP A 224 -0.86 9.15 -16.82
CA ASP A 224 0.02 8.83 -17.96
C ASP A 224 -0.73 8.26 -19.18
N LYS A 225 -2.05 8.08 -19.06
CA LYS A 225 -2.94 7.45 -20.05
C LYS A 225 -2.57 5.99 -20.32
N SER A 226 -1.91 5.31 -19.38
CA SER A 226 -1.72 3.86 -19.44
C SER A 226 -3.04 3.12 -19.22
N ALA A 227 -3.15 1.92 -19.80
CA ALA A 227 -4.26 1.01 -19.58
C ALA A 227 -3.77 -0.29 -18.94
N ASP A 228 -4.56 -0.81 -18.02
CA ASP A 228 -4.37 -2.09 -17.36
C ASP A 228 -5.57 -2.97 -17.71
N ALA A 229 -5.38 -4.02 -18.51
CA ALA A 229 -6.42 -4.99 -18.81
C ALA A 229 -5.98 -6.40 -18.44
N GLU A 230 -6.82 -7.10 -17.71
CA GLU A 230 -6.67 -8.50 -17.35
C GLU A 230 -7.88 -9.29 -17.81
N ILE A 231 -7.63 -10.33 -18.59
CA ILE A 231 -8.65 -11.28 -19.02
C ILE A 231 -8.26 -12.68 -18.57
N THR A 232 -9.21 -13.38 -17.95
CA THR A 232 -9.08 -14.81 -17.70
C THR A 232 -9.77 -15.58 -18.81
N LEU A 233 -9.00 -16.41 -19.49
CA LEU A 233 -9.47 -17.49 -20.33
C LEU A 233 -9.90 -18.67 -19.46
N VAL A 234 -11.18 -19.01 -19.53
CA VAL A 234 -11.73 -20.20 -18.87
C VAL A 234 -11.50 -21.43 -19.76
N GLU A 235 -11.74 -21.29 -21.06
CA GLU A 235 -11.59 -22.34 -22.06
C GLU A 235 -11.42 -21.70 -23.45
N GLY A 236 -10.70 -22.34 -24.37
CA GLY A 236 -10.56 -21.94 -25.77
C GLY A 236 -9.27 -21.17 -26.07
N GLY A 237 -9.37 -20.10 -26.87
CA GLY A 237 -8.23 -19.29 -27.27
C GLY A 237 -8.57 -17.82 -27.47
N LEU A 238 -7.62 -16.94 -27.17
CA LEU A 238 -7.74 -15.50 -27.36
C LEU A 238 -6.54 -14.98 -28.15
N LEU A 239 -6.78 -13.98 -28.98
CA LEU A 239 -5.73 -13.16 -29.59
C LEU A 239 -5.88 -11.73 -29.12
N SER A 240 -4.82 -11.15 -28.54
CA SER A 240 -4.78 -9.74 -28.16
C SER A 240 -3.94 -8.96 -29.15
N LYS A 241 -4.44 -7.80 -29.58
CA LYS A 241 -3.70 -6.84 -30.38
C LYS A 241 -3.71 -5.50 -29.66
N LEU A 242 -2.51 -5.04 -29.31
CA LEU A 242 -2.29 -3.80 -28.57
C LEU A 242 -2.22 -2.61 -29.52
N SER A 243 -2.75 -1.47 -29.10
CA SER A 243 -2.51 -0.21 -29.80
C SER A 243 -1.04 0.20 -29.69
N ALA A 244 -0.55 1.05 -30.60
CA ALA A 244 0.83 1.54 -30.54
C ALA A 244 1.12 2.29 -29.22
N ALA A 245 0.16 3.09 -28.75
CA ALA A 245 0.23 3.75 -27.44
C ALA A 245 0.13 2.75 -26.28
N GLY A 246 -0.67 1.69 -26.43
CA GLY A 246 -0.81 0.62 -25.44
C GLY A 246 0.46 -0.21 -25.27
N LYS A 247 1.23 -0.46 -26.35
CA LYS A 247 2.42 -1.32 -26.30
C LYS A 247 3.53 -0.80 -25.38
N GLU A 248 3.68 0.53 -25.26
CA GLU A 248 4.72 1.14 -24.42
C GLU A 248 4.25 1.49 -23.01
N ARG A 249 2.95 1.72 -22.83
CA ARG A 249 2.42 2.29 -21.59
C ARG A 249 1.48 1.38 -20.84
N SER A 250 0.98 0.31 -21.45
CA SER A 250 -0.15 -0.45 -20.91
C SER A 250 0.26 -1.89 -20.57
N LYS A 251 -0.32 -2.43 -19.50
CA LYS A 251 -0.10 -3.81 -19.07
C LYS A 251 -1.31 -4.66 -19.44
N TYR A 252 -1.05 -5.69 -20.24
CA TYR A 252 -2.06 -6.67 -20.64
C TYR A 252 -1.69 -8.04 -20.06
N VAL A 253 -2.57 -8.58 -19.22
CA VAL A 253 -2.38 -9.90 -18.59
C VAL A 253 -3.45 -10.86 -19.10
N LEU A 254 -3.01 -11.94 -19.73
CA LEU A 254 -3.87 -13.04 -20.17
C LEU A 254 -3.61 -14.25 -19.28
N ASN A 255 -4.59 -14.59 -18.47
CA ASN A 255 -4.52 -15.73 -17.55
C ASN A 255 -5.30 -16.90 -18.14
N ALA A 256 -4.67 -18.06 -18.33
CA ALA A 256 -5.36 -19.30 -18.69
C ALA A 256 -5.56 -20.14 -17.43
N ASN A 257 -6.81 -20.43 -17.08
CA ASN A 257 -7.09 -21.40 -16.01
C ASN A 257 -6.71 -22.78 -16.52
N ARG A 258 -5.58 -23.31 -16.06
CA ARG A 258 -5.25 -24.72 -16.24
C ARG A 258 -6.13 -25.50 -15.25
N LEU A 259 -7.25 -26.03 -15.74
CA LEU A 259 -7.98 -27.07 -15.01
C LEU A 259 -6.98 -28.21 -14.80
N LEU A 260 -6.59 -28.46 -13.54
CA LEU A 260 -5.95 -29.70 -13.18
C LEU A 260 -6.97 -30.81 -13.50
N PRO A 261 -6.60 -31.84 -14.28
CA PRO A 261 -7.49 -32.97 -14.47
C PRO A 261 -7.75 -33.62 -13.11
N ALA A 262 -9.02 -33.93 -12.85
CA ALA A 262 -9.46 -34.68 -11.68
C ALA A 262 -8.84 -36.08 -11.63
#